data_AF-A0A1H9KTX6-F1
#
_entry.id   AF-A0A1H9KTX6-F1
#
_cell.length_a   1.000
_cell.length_b   1.000
_cell.length_c   1.000
_cell.angle_alpha   90.00
_cell.angle_beta   90.00
_cell.angle_gamma   90.00
#
_symmetry.space_group_name_H-M   'P 1'
#
loop_
_entity.id
_entity.type
_entity.pdbx_description
1 polymer ?
#
loop_
_entity_poly.entity_id
_entity_poly.type
_entity_poly.pdbx_seq_one_letter_code
_entity_poly.pdbx_strand_id
1 'polypeptide(L)'
;MEVLFRANQVSRYNLKKGFENSRIFMILVIITLFLVDNLVPVLNFCRSVNIPVAPYAFVFVINDVVFQVVLFAGLLGILCDAPFEDDSYKYMLPRAGKLGWSIGQILYILKVSFIYLVVIIGATIIPFIGNMCISERWGKIWGTLGRTSAGMEFHLSLGISNVVLESYKPANAVVISILLEYACFVWIGLLVLFINKLAKKAIGTVVGAALVLLDICIENDWVEWAYKFSPISLARISTYSGFALKFHVNLSYGTTFFIAGIVILSILCIAANYTDSIDLTERAKICRTKRMFNLE
;
A
#
# COMPACT_ATOMS: atom_id res chain seq x y z
N MET A 1 14.86 -24.69 -5.11
CA MET A 1 14.07 -24.21 -6.26
C MET A 1 12.61 -24.65 -6.22
N GLU A 2 12.30 -25.92 -5.93
CA GLU A 2 10.91 -26.41 -5.94
C GLU A 2 9.94 -25.66 -5.01
N VAL A 3 10.37 -25.29 -3.80
CA VAL A 3 9.52 -24.57 -2.83
C VAL A 3 9.07 -23.21 -3.40
N LEU A 4 9.97 -22.51 -4.08
CA LEU A 4 9.69 -21.22 -4.72
C LEU A 4 8.75 -21.38 -5.92
N PHE A 5 8.91 -22.45 -6.70
CA PHE A 5 7.99 -22.76 -7.80
C PHE A 5 6.57 -23.04 -7.28
N ARG A 6 6.44 -23.87 -6.24
CA ARG A 6 5.15 -24.15 -5.58
C ARG A 6 4.54 -22.89 -4.96
N ALA A 7 5.35 -22.07 -4.30
CA ALA A 7 4.91 -20.78 -3.74
C ALA A 7 4.39 -19.82 -4.82
N ASN A 8 5.05 -19.76 -5.97
CA ASN A 8 4.61 -18.95 -7.10
C ASN A 8 3.27 -19.45 -7.67
N GLN A 9 3.05 -20.77 -7.74
CA GLN A 9 1.78 -21.34 -8.16
C GLN A 9 0.64 -20.98 -7.20
N VAL A 10 0.86 -21.07 -5.89
CA VAL A 10 -0.10 -20.63 -4.86
C VAL A 10 -0.43 -19.15 -5.01
N SER A 11 0.61 -18.31 -5.15
CA SER A 11 0.45 -16.87 -5.37
C SER A 11 -0.37 -16.55 -6.63
N ARG A 12 -0.12 -17.26 -7.74
CA ARG A 12 -0.89 -17.09 -8.99
C ARG A 12 -2.34 -17.51 -8.84
N TYR A 13 -2.60 -18.59 -8.11
CA TYR A 13 -3.96 -19.04 -7.82
C TYR A 13 -4.74 -17.98 -7.02
N ASN A 14 -4.16 -17.48 -5.93
CA ASN A 14 -4.80 -16.43 -5.12
C ASN A 14 -5.01 -15.14 -5.92
N LEU A 15 -4.06 -14.79 -6.79
CA LEU A 15 -4.18 -13.63 -7.66
C LEU A 15 -5.32 -13.80 -8.67
N LYS A 16 -5.42 -14.95 -9.32
CA LYS A 16 -6.54 -15.23 -10.24
C LYS A 16 -7.90 -15.17 -9.52
N LYS A 17 -7.99 -15.79 -8.34
CA LYS A 17 -9.19 -15.75 -7.50
C LYS A 17 -9.54 -14.31 -7.08
N GLY A 18 -8.54 -13.50 -6.76
CA GLY A 18 -8.73 -12.09 -6.44
C GLY A 18 -9.28 -11.28 -7.61
N PHE A 19 -8.79 -11.51 -8.82
CA PHE A 19 -9.29 -10.84 -10.03
C PHE A 19 -10.71 -11.26 -10.43
N GLU A 20 -11.12 -12.49 -10.11
CA GLU A 20 -12.49 -12.95 -10.32
C GLU A 20 -13.48 -12.32 -9.32
N ASN A 21 -12.99 -11.78 -8.20
CA ASN A 21 -13.82 -11.10 -7.22
C ASN A 21 -14.21 -9.70 -7.70
N SER A 22 -15.52 -9.51 -7.94
CA SER A 22 -16.10 -8.23 -8.36
C SER A 22 -15.77 -7.07 -7.41
N ARG A 23 -15.57 -7.34 -6.10
CA ARG A 23 -15.17 -6.34 -5.11
C ARG A 23 -13.83 -5.68 -5.44
N ILE A 24 -12.82 -6.46 -5.80
CA ILE A 24 -11.48 -5.94 -6.09
C ILE A 24 -11.53 -5.05 -7.34
N PHE A 25 -12.26 -5.49 -8.36
CA PHE A 25 -12.49 -4.68 -9.56
C PHE A 25 -13.20 -3.35 -9.24
N MET A 26 -14.27 -3.38 -8.45
CA MET A 26 -14.98 -2.16 -8.03
C MET A 26 -14.07 -1.19 -7.27
N ILE A 27 -13.25 -1.67 -6.34
CA ILE A 27 -12.31 -0.83 -5.59
C ILE A 27 -11.31 -0.14 -6.52
N LEU A 28 -10.73 -0.87 -7.47
CA LEU A 28 -9.78 -0.30 -8.45
C LEU A 28 -10.45 0.79 -9.32
N VAL A 29 -11.70 0.55 -9.75
CA VAL A 29 -12.46 1.53 -10.53
C VAL A 29 -12.75 2.78 -9.70
N ILE A 30 -13.23 2.62 -8.46
CA ILE A 30 -13.54 3.75 -7.57
C ILE A 30 -12.30 4.62 -7.34
N ILE A 31 -11.14 4.01 -7.09
CA ILE A 31 -9.90 4.76 -6.86
C ILE A 31 -9.44 5.47 -8.14
N THR A 32 -9.56 4.81 -9.28
CA THR A 32 -9.20 5.43 -10.56
C THR A 32 -10.09 6.64 -10.84
N LEU A 33 -11.40 6.51 -10.65
CA LEU A 33 -12.35 7.61 -10.82
C LEU A 33 -12.08 8.74 -9.82
N PHE A 34 -11.83 8.42 -8.56
CA PHE A 34 -11.48 9.40 -7.53
C PHE A 34 -10.23 10.21 -7.90
N LEU A 35 -9.16 9.53 -8.34
CA LEU A 35 -7.93 10.21 -8.75
C LEU A 35 -8.12 11.06 -10.01
N VAL A 36 -8.84 10.55 -11.00
CA VAL A 36 -9.11 11.29 -12.25
C VAL A 36 -9.94 12.54 -11.95
N ASP A 37 -11.03 12.41 -11.19
CA ASP A 37 -11.92 13.53 -10.84
C ASP A 37 -11.16 14.67 -10.14
N ASN A 38 -10.32 14.33 -9.16
CA ASN A 38 -9.52 15.31 -8.44
C ASN A 38 -8.39 15.94 -9.27
N LEU A 39 -7.96 15.32 -10.36
CA LEU A 39 -6.92 15.85 -11.25
C LEU A 39 -7.48 16.62 -12.46
N VAL A 40 -8.78 16.51 -12.75
CA VAL A 40 -9.46 17.30 -13.80
C VAL A 40 -9.35 18.82 -13.57
N PRO A 41 -9.52 19.36 -12.34
CA PRO A 41 -9.32 20.79 -12.08
C PRO A 41 -7.92 21.29 -12.45
N VAL A 42 -6.89 20.49 -12.19
CA VAL A 42 -5.50 20.80 -12.61
C VAL A 42 -5.45 20.93 -14.12
N LEU A 43 -6.05 20.00 -14.86
CA LEU A 43 -6.08 20.07 -16.32
C LEU A 43 -6.85 21.27 -16.86
N ASN A 44 -7.98 21.64 -16.22
CA ASN A 44 -8.75 22.82 -16.59
C ASN A 44 -7.95 24.12 -16.42
N PHE A 45 -7.19 24.24 -15.33
CA PHE A 45 -6.24 25.34 -15.12
C PHE A 45 -5.16 25.38 -16.22
N CYS A 46 -4.69 24.22 -16.66
CA CYS A 46 -3.64 24.17 -17.68
C CYS A 46 -4.17 24.59 -19.05
N ARG A 47 -5.42 24.24 -19.35
CA ARG A 47 -6.11 24.70 -20.56
C ARG A 47 -6.39 26.21 -20.54
N SER A 48 -6.73 26.78 -19.39
CA SER A 48 -6.99 28.23 -19.28
C SER A 48 -5.71 29.06 -19.47
N VAL A 49 -4.57 28.57 -18.96
CA VAL A 49 -3.26 29.24 -19.11
C VAL A 49 -2.55 28.84 -20.42
N ASN A 50 -3.06 27.83 -21.13
CA ASN A 50 -2.51 27.28 -22.37
C ASN A 50 -1.03 26.85 -22.26
N ILE A 51 -0.67 26.23 -21.13
CA ILE A 51 0.67 25.69 -20.87
C ILE A 51 0.55 24.18 -20.66
N PRO A 52 1.45 23.36 -21.24
CA PRO A 52 1.41 21.90 -21.05
C PRO A 52 1.91 21.48 -19.66
N VAL A 53 1.34 20.38 -19.15
CA VAL A 53 1.61 19.83 -17.81
C VAL A 53 2.74 18.80 -17.86
N ALA A 54 3.63 18.85 -16.88
CA ALA A 54 4.57 17.76 -16.64
C ALA A 54 3.89 16.63 -15.85
N PRO A 55 3.97 15.36 -16.28
CA PRO A 55 3.23 14.23 -15.70
C PRO A 55 3.86 13.74 -14.38
N TYR A 56 3.95 14.62 -13.39
CA TYR A 56 4.50 14.36 -12.06
C TYR A 56 3.45 14.45 -10.95
N ALA A 57 2.16 14.39 -11.32
CA ALA A 57 1.02 14.46 -10.41
C ALA A 57 1.06 13.41 -9.29
N PHE A 58 1.58 12.22 -9.60
CA PHE A 58 1.75 11.12 -8.64
C PHE A 58 2.44 11.52 -7.34
N VAL A 59 3.50 12.33 -7.41
CA VAL A 59 4.24 12.76 -6.22
C VAL A 59 3.34 13.62 -5.33
N PHE A 60 2.55 14.52 -5.91
CA PHE A 60 1.69 15.40 -5.12
C PHE A 60 0.50 14.65 -4.53
N VAL A 61 -0.08 13.70 -5.28
CA VAL A 61 -1.16 12.83 -4.79
C VAL A 61 -0.74 12.04 -3.55
N ILE A 62 0.47 11.48 -3.52
CA ILE A 62 0.93 10.69 -2.36
C ILE A 62 1.28 11.55 -1.16
N ASN A 63 1.74 12.78 -1.39
CA ASN A 63 2.11 13.67 -0.28
C ASN A 63 0.89 14.25 0.44
N ASP A 64 -0.27 14.27 -0.20
CA ASP A 64 -1.52 14.75 0.39
C ASP A 64 -2.17 13.65 1.23
N VAL A 65 -2.48 13.97 2.49
CA VAL A 65 -2.99 12.98 3.45
C VAL A 65 -4.41 12.53 3.16
N VAL A 66 -5.26 13.39 2.61
CA VAL A 66 -6.62 12.99 2.24
C VAL A 66 -6.57 11.91 1.16
N PHE A 67 -5.74 12.13 0.14
CA PHE A 67 -5.52 11.15 -0.92
C PHE A 67 -4.86 9.89 -0.37
N GLN A 68 -3.84 10.03 0.47
CA GLN A 68 -3.13 8.91 1.05
C GLN A 68 -4.08 7.98 1.83
N VAL A 69 -4.97 8.54 2.66
CA VAL A 69 -5.99 7.78 3.40
C VAL A 69 -6.89 6.98 2.47
N VAL A 70 -7.38 7.59 1.38
CA VAL A 70 -8.23 6.90 0.40
C VAL A 70 -7.47 5.76 -0.30
N LEU A 71 -6.21 5.99 -0.66
CA LEU A 71 -5.36 4.98 -1.28
C LEU A 71 -5.10 3.79 -0.34
N PHE A 72 -4.81 4.03 0.93
CA PHE A 72 -4.64 2.94 1.91
C PHE A 72 -5.95 2.24 2.25
N ALA A 73 -7.08 2.96 2.31
CA ALA A 73 -8.38 2.35 2.50
C ALA A 73 -8.72 1.37 1.36
N GLY A 74 -8.40 1.74 0.11
CA GLY A 74 -8.55 0.83 -1.03
C GLY A 74 -7.62 -0.38 -0.97
N LEU A 75 -6.35 -0.18 -0.60
CA LEU A 75 -5.42 -1.31 -0.40
C LEU A 75 -5.95 -2.28 0.67
N LEU A 76 -6.40 -1.75 1.81
CA LEU A 76 -6.99 -2.56 2.88
C LEU A 76 -8.23 -3.31 2.36
N GLY A 77 -9.12 -2.65 1.62
CA GLY A 77 -10.30 -3.28 1.01
C GLY A 77 -9.96 -4.46 0.07
N ILE A 78 -8.82 -4.39 -0.62
CA ILE A 78 -8.31 -5.50 -1.44
C ILE A 78 -7.75 -6.62 -0.56
N LEU A 79 -7.02 -6.27 0.51
CA LEU A 79 -6.36 -7.21 1.41
C LEU A 79 -7.25 -7.74 2.55
N CYS A 80 -8.51 -7.30 2.62
CA CYS A 80 -9.44 -7.67 3.68
C CYS A 80 -9.69 -9.18 3.82
N ASP A 81 -9.58 -9.93 2.72
CA ASP A 81 -9.79 -11.38 2.72
C ASP A 81 -8.56 -12.19 3.19
N ALA A 82 -7.49 -11.55 3.66
CA ALA A 82 -6.40 -12.27 4.33
C ALA A 82 -6.87 -12.75 5.73
N PRO A 83 -6.61 -14.00 6.15
CA PRO A 83 -5.84 -15.03 5.48
C PRO A 83 -6.75 -15.80 4.52
N PHE A 84 -6.24 -16.11 3.33
CA PHE A 84 -6.93 -16.86 2.27
C PHE A 84 -7.12 -18.35 2.62
N GLU A 85 -7.57 -18.62 3.85
CA GLU A 85 -7.88 -19.93 4.39
C GLU A 85 -9.32 -20.30 4.07
N ASP A 86 -9.67 -20.19 2.79
CA ASP A 86 -10.91 -20.77 2.25
C ASP A 86 -10.85 -22.29 2.25
N ASP A 87 -11.94 -22.99 1.92
CA ASP A 87 -11.94 -24.45 1.81
C ASP A 87 -10.86 -25.01 0.88
N SER A 88 -10.35 -24.20 -0.06
CA SER A 88 -9.18 -24.49 -0.90
C SER A 88 -7.88 -24.73 -0.10
N TYR A 89 -7.73 -24.12 1.07
CA TYR A 89 -6.58 -24.25 1.96
C TYR A 89 -6.35 -25.70 2.40
N LYS A 90 -7.44 -26.42 2.74
CA LYS A 90 -7.39 -27.81 3.18
C LYS A 90 -6.82 -28.75 2.11
N TYR A 91 -7.04 -28.42 0.83
CA TYR A 91 -6.56 -29.20 -0.31
C TYR A 91 -5.19 -28.78 -0.82
N MET A 92 -4.82 -27.49 -0.69
CA MET A 92 -3.55 -26.97 -1.20
C MET A 92 -2.39 -27.15 -0.21
N LEU A 93 -2.64 -27.05 1.09
CA LEU A 93 -1.61 -27.13 2.12
C LEU A 93 -0.80 -28.45 2.09
N PRO A 94 -1.41 -29.65 1.91
CA PRO A 94 -0.67 -30.91 1.84
C PRO A 94 0.23 -31.03 0.60
N ARG A 95 -0.09 -30.34 -0.51
CA ARG A 95 0.63 -30.42 -1.79
C ARG A 95 1.74 -29.37 -1.90
N ALA A 96 1.48 -28.14 -1.48
CA ALA A 96 2.45 -27.04 -1.54
C ALA A 96 3.51 -27.12 -0.43
N GLY A 97 3.16 -27.74 0.70
CA GLY A 97 3.98 -27.72 1.91
C GLY A 97 3.85 -26.40 2.67
N LYS A 98 4.16 -26.44 3.98
CA LYS A 98 3.97 -25.31 4.91
C LYS A 98 4.75 -24.06 4.51
N LEU A 99 6.01 -24.23 4.12
CA LEU A 99 6.86 -23.14 3.64
C LEU A 99 6.39 -22.58 2.30
N GLY A 100 6.02 -23.46 1.37
CA GLY A 100 5.52 -23.06 0.06
C GLY A 100 4.25 -22.22 0.16
N TRP A 101 3.35 -22.57 1.09
CA TRP A 101 2.14 -21.79 1.36
C TRP A 101 2.46 -20.41 1.92
N SER A 102 3.26 -20.31 2.99
CA SER A 102 3.56 -19.01 3.62
C SER A 102 4.30 -18.07 2.66
N ILE A 103 5.31 -18.58 1.95
CA ILE A 103 6.02 -17.80 0.92
C ILE A 103 5.06 -17.40 -0.21
N GLY A 104 4.11 -18.26 -0.59
CA GLY A 104 3.10 -17.94 -1.59
C GLY A 104 2.20 -16.77 -1.20
N GLN A 105 1.85 -16.65 0.09
CA GLN A 105 1.07 -15.53 0.61
C GLN A 105 1.85 -14.21 0.61
N ILE A 106 3.13 -14.25 1.00
CA ILE A 106 4.04 -13.10 0.93
C ILE A 106 4.21 -12.64 -0.53
N LEU A 107 4.45 -13.57 -1.45
CA LEU A 107 4.56 -13.28 -2.88
C LEU A 107 3.26 -12.73 -3.48
N TYR A 108 2.11 -13.18 -3.00
CA TYR A 108 0.82 -12.63 -3.39
C TYR A 108 0.70 -11.16 -3.00
N ILE A 109 1.01 -10.80 -1.74
CA ILE A 109 0.98 -9.41 -1.27
C ILE A 109 1.91 -8.54 -2.12
N LEU A 110 3.14 -9.00 -2.38
CA LEU A 110 4.10 -8.28 -3.23
C LEU A 110 3.50 -7.99 -4.63
N LYS A 111 2.90 -9.00 -5.27
CA LYS A 111 2.31 -8.82 -6.62
C LYS A 111 1.08 -7.91 -6.61
N VAL A 112 0.20 -8.06 -5.62
CA VAL A 112 -1.02 -7.25 -5.54
C VAL A 112 -0.68 -5.79 -5.25
N SER A 113 0.23 -5.53 -4.30
CA SER A 113 0.72 -4.17 -4.03
C SER A 113 1.38 -3.54 -5.26
N PHE A 114 2.11 -4.34 -6.06
CA PHE A 114 2.73 -3.84 -7.29
C PHE A 114 1.69 -3.48 -8.35
N ILE A 115 0.70 -4.35 -8.60
CA ILE A 115 -0.37 -4.08 -9.56
C ILE A 115 -1.17 -2.86 -9.12
N TYR A 116 -1.48 -2.76 -7.84
CA TYR A 116 -2.20 -1.64 -7.27
C TYR A 116 -1.47 -0.30 -7.49
N LEU A 117 -0.16 -0.28 -7.23
CA LEU A 117 0.69 0.87 -7.50
C LEU A 117 0.68 1.27 -8.98
N VAL A 118 0.78 0.31 -9.90
CA VAL A 118 0.72 0.57 -11.35
C VAL A 118 -0.62 1.20 -11.75
N VAL A 119 -1.74 0.73 -11.17
CA VAL A 119 -3.06 1.32 -11.40
C VAL A 119 -3.11 2.77 -10.91
N ILE A 120 -2.57 3.08 -9.73
CA ILE A 120 -2.50 4.44 -9.21
C ILE A 120 -1.67 5.34 -10.13
N ILE A 121 -0.47 4.91 -10.53
CA ILE A 121 0.39 5.66 -11.45
C ILE A 121 -0.36 5.94 -12.77
N GLY A 122 -1.00 4.92 -13.34
CA GLY A 122 -1.82 5.05 -14.55
C GLY A 122 -2.95 6.07 -14.37
N ALA A 123 -3.69 5.98 -13.26
CA ALA A 123 -4.78 6.90 -12.93
C ALA A 123 -4.31 8.35 -12.83
N THR A 124 -3.09 8.61 -12.35
CA THR A 124 -2.55 9.97 -12.28
C THR A 124 -2.09 10.53 -13.64
N ILE A 125 -1.85 9.67 -14.63
CA ILE A 125 -1.39 10.07 -15.97
C ILE A 125 -2.57 10.25 -16.93
N ILE A 126 -3.63 9.43 -16.79
CA ILE A 126 -4.82 9.41 -17.67
C ILE A 126 -5.38 10.82 -17.95
N PRO A 127 -5.61 11.69 -16.95
CA PRO A 127 -6.19 13.01 -17.19
C PRO A 127 -5.34 13.84 -18.15
N PHE A 128 -4.02 13.75 -18.06
CA PHE A 128 -3.12 14.64 -18.79
C PHE A 128 -2.85 14.21 -20.24
N ILE A 129 -3.38 13.06 -20.67
CA ILE A 129 -3.22 12.56 -22.03
C ILE A 129 -3.71 13.63 -23.04
N GLY A 130 -2.80 14.08 -23.91
CA GLY A 130 -3.05 15.13 -24.91
C GLY A 130 -2.48 16.51 -24.58
N ASN A 131 -2.15 16.80 -23.31
CA ASN A 131 -1.63 18.10 -22.87
C ASN A 131 -0.28 17.99 -22.11
N MET A 132 0.51 16.95 -22.39
CA MET A 132 1.75 16.65 -21.64
C MET A 132 3.00 17.27 -22.26
N CYS A 133 3.89 17.77 -21.41
CA CYS A 133 5.28 18.09 -21.78
C CYS A 133 6.22 17.51 -20.72
N ILE A 134 7.02 16.51 -21.13
CA ILE A 134 8.03 15.94 -20.26
C ILE A 134 9.16 16.97 -20.13
N SER A 135 9.42 17.41 -18.90
CA SER A 135 10.44 18.41 -18.60
C SER A 135 11.30 17.94 -17.44
N GLU A 136 12.60 18.26 -17.46
CA GLU A 136 13.49 17.99 -16.33
C GLU A 136 13.15 18.81 -15.08
N ARG A 137 12.31 19.84 -15.23
CA ARG A 137 11.80 20.67 -14.13
C ARG A 137 10.35 20.34 -13.86
N TRP A 138 9.88 20.73 -12.67
CA TRP A 138 8.48 20.54 -12.27
C TRP A 138 7.48 21.21 -13.22
N GLY A 139 7.90 22.13 -14.07
CA GLY A 139 7.01 22.85 -14.97
C GLY A 139 6.37 24.05 -14.28
N LYS A 140 5.96 25.04 -15.08
CA LYS A 140 5.43 26.32 -14.56
C LYS A 140 4.13 26.14 -13.79
N ILE A 141 3.29 25.20 -14.23
CA ILE A 141 1.98 24.91 -13.61
C ILE A 141 2.13 24.47 -12.17
N TRP A 142 2.95 23.45 -11.90
CA TRP A 142 3.15 22.94 -10.54
C TRP A 142 3.81 23.99 -9.63
N GLY A 143 4.72 24.81 -10.19
CA GLY A 143 5.32 25.94 -9.47
C GLY A 143 4.32 27.05 -9.11
N THR A 144 3.40 27.38 -10.03
CA THR A 144 2.35 28.37 -9.78
C THR A 144 1.32 27.84 -8.78
N LEU A 145 0.86 26.60 -8.95
CA LEU A 145 -0.13 26.00 -8.05
C LEU A 145 0.40 25.79 -6.62
N GLY A 146 1.71 25.56 -6.44
CA GLY A 146 2.32 25.51 -5.10
C GLY A 146 2.48 26.87 -4.43
N ARG A 147 2.76 27.94 -5.20
CA ARG A 147 3.11 29.26 -4.67
C ARG A 147 1.98 30.29 -4.64
N THR A 148 0.87 30.02 -5.32
CA THR A 148 -0.24 30.98 -5.45
C THR A 148 -1.57 30.40 -4.97
N SER A 149 -2.52 31.27 -4.64
CA SER A 149 -3.90 30.90 -4.29
C SER A 149 -4.73 30.38 -5.48
N ALA A 150 -4.13 30.23 -6.67
CA ALA A 150 -4.80 29.71 -7.86
C ALA A 150 -5.40 28.31 -7.62
N GLY A 151 -4.82 27.50 -6.72
CA GLY A 151 -5.41 26.24 -6.30
C GLY A 151 -6.81 26.40 -5.68
N MET A 152 -7.03 27.43 -4.86
CA MET A 152 -8.34 27.68 -4.23
C MET A 152 -9.37 28.21 -5.23
N GLU A 153 -8.96 29.02 -6.20
CA GLU A 153 -9.85 29.56 -7.24
C GLU A 153 -10.43 28.47 -8.14
N PHE A 154 -9.64 27.43 -8.44
CA PHE A 154 -10.07 26.28 -9.24
C PHE A 154 -10.60 25.12 -8.38
N HIS A 155 -10.87 25.34 -7.10
CA HIS A 155 -11.38 24.33 -6.15
C HIS A 155 -10.51 23.05 -6.11
N LEU A 156 -9.18 23.22 -6.19
CA LEU A 156 -8.23 22.13 -6.13
C LEU A 156 -8.16 21.60 -4.69
N SER A 157 -8.52 20.33 -4.51
CA SER A 157 -8.40 19.59 -3.25
C SER A 157 -6.98 19.13 -2.94
N LEU A 158 -6.09 19.14 -3.94
CA LEU A 158 -4.74 18.61 -3.84
C LEU A 158 -3.75 19.65 -3.32
N GLY A 159 -3.17 19.38 -2.14
CA GLY A 159 -2.12 20.19 -1.52
C GLY A 159 -0.77 19.99 -2.20
N ILE A 160 -0.23 21.03 -2.82
CA ILE A 160 1.10 21.00 -3.43
C ILE A 160 2.13 21.46 -2.41
N SER A 161 2.93 20.53 -1.91
CA SER A 161 4.01 20.86 -0.97
C SER A 161 5.15 21.62 -1.65
N ASN A 162 5.32 22.90 -1.28
CA ASN A 162 6.42 23.74 -1.75
C ASN A 162 7.81 23.18 -1.38
N VAL A 163 7.90 22.49 -0.25
CA VAL A 163 9.13 21.87 0.23
C VAL A 163 9.66 20.83 -0.77
N VAL A 164 8.76 20.05 -1.38
CA VAL A 164 9.12 19.02 -2.36
C VAL A 164 9.57 19.66 -3.68
N LEU A 165 8.92 20.76 -4.09
CA LEU A 165 9.28 21.50 -5.31
C LEU A 165 10.68 22.10 -5.24
N GLU A 166 11.12 22.53 -4.06
CA GLU A 166 12.41 23.21 -3.86
C GLU A 166 13.55 22.22 -3.59
N SER A 167 13.25 21.10 -2.93
CA SER A 167 14.27 20.16 -2.45
C SER A 167 14.66 19.07 -3.44
N TYR A 168 13.78 18.73 -4.40
CA TYR A 168 13.98 17.58 -5.28
C TYR A 168 13.83 17.89 -6.78
N LYS A 169 14.61 17.14 -7.58
CA LYS A 169 14.37 17.02 -9.02
C LYS A 169 13.13 16.13 -9.27
N PRO A 170 12.25 16.46 -10.22
CA PRO A 170 10.99 15.74 -10.44
C PRO A 170 11.17 14.24 -10.67
N ALA A 171 12.10 13.85 -11.55
CA ALA A 171 12.36 12.44 -11.86
C ALA A 171 12.81 11.65 -10.61
N ASN A 172 13.69 12.23 -9.80
CA ASN A 172 14.17 11.59 -8.57
C ASN A 172 13.06 11.49 -7.53
N ALA A 173 12.23 12.52 -7.39
CA ALA A 173 11.10 12.52 -6.47
C ALA A 173 10.10 11.41 -6.82
N VAL A 174 9.76 11.25 -8.11
CA VAL A 174 8.86 10.18 -8.58
C VAL A 174 9.41 8.81 -8.21
N VAL A 175 10.68 8.53 -8.50
CA VAL A 175 11.28 7.21 -8.21
C VAL A 175 11.30 6.92 -6.71
N ILE A 176 11.68 7.90 -5.90
CA ILE A 176 11.72 7.76 -4.43
C ILE A 176 10.31 7.53 -3.89
N SER A 177 9.32 8.32 -4.31
CA SER A 177 7.92 8.16 -3.89
C SER A 177 7.35 6.80 -4.31
N ILE A 178 7.64 6.33 -5.53
CA ILE A 178 7.22 4.99 -6.00
C ILE A 178 7.77 3.90 -5.09
N LEU A 179 9.07 3.96 -4.75
CA LEU A 179 9.72 2.94 -3.95
C LEU A 179 9.22 2.94 -2.50
N LEU A 180 9.05 4.12 -1.91
CA LEU A 180 8.54 4.28 -0.54
C LEU A 180 7.09 3.80 -0.43
N GLU A 181 6.23 4.20 -1.37
CA GLU A 181 4.83 3.83 -1.35
C GLU A 181 4.65 2.32 -1.55
N TYR A 182 5.39 1.73 -2.50
CA TYR A 182 5.38 0.29 -2.69
C TYR A 182 5.86 -0.46 -1.43
N ALA A 183 6.93 0.02 -0.79
CA ALA A 183 7.42 -0.58 0.45
C ALA A 183 6.39 -0.49 1.58
N CYS A 184 5.68 0.64 1.70
CA CYS A 184 4.63 0.82 2.70
C CYS A 184 3.42 -0.09 2.44
N PHE A 185 2.95 -0.21 1.20
CA PHE A 185 1.88 -1.14 0.83
C PHE A 185 2.21 -2.58 1.19
N VAL A 186 3.44 -3.01 0.93
CA VAL A 186 3.91 -4.35 1.30
C VAL A 186 3.98 -4.49 2.83
N TRP A 187 4.50 -3.49 3.53
CA TRP A 187 4.62 -3.50 4.99
C TRP A 187 3.24 -3.64 5.66
N ILE A 188 2.27 -2.81 5.28
CA ILE A 188 0.90 -2.89 5.82
C ILE A 188 0.25 -4.21 5.44
N GLY A 189 0.40 -4.67 4.20
CA GLY A 189 -0.16 -5.94 3.78
C GLY A 189 0.38 -7.13 4.57
N LEU A 190 1.67 -7.14 4.87
CA LEU A 190 2.29 -8.17 5.72
C LEU A 190 1.83 -8.08 7.18
N LEU A 191 1.66 -6.87 7.72
CA LEU A 191 1.13 -6.67 9.07
C LEU A 191 -0.29 -7.21 9.17
N VAL A 192 -1.17 -6.86 8.23
CA VAL A 192 -2.55 -7.35 8.17
C VAL A 192 -2.57 -8.88 8.13
N LEU A 193 -1.75 -9.49 7.28
CA LEU A 193 -1.61 -10.95 7.18
C LEU A 193 -1.16 -11.58 8.50
N PHE A 194 -0.15 -11.01 9.14
CA PHE A 194 0.40 -11.53 10.39
C PHE A 194 -0.64 -11.52 11.52
N ILE A 195 -1.30 -10.38 11.72
CA ILE A 195 -2.32 -10.24 12.79
C ILE A 195 -3.53 -11.12 12.49
N ASN A 196 -3.97 -11.20 11.23
CA ASN A 196 -5.08 -12.06 10.84
C ASN A 196 -4.78 -13.54 11.11
N LYS A 197 -3.54 -14.00 10.91
CA LYS A 197 -3.11 -15.34 11.28
C LYS A 197 -3.16 -15.57 12.79
N LEU A 198 -2.58 -14.66 13.57
CA LEU A 198 -2.59 -14.79 15.04
C LEU A 198 -4.01 -14.79 15.63
N ALA A 199 -4.88 -13.92 15.13
CA ALA A 199 -6.24 -13.75 15.63
C ALA A 199 -7.24 -14.80 15.11
N LYS A 200 -6.90 -15.53 14.03
CA LYS A 200 -7.81 -16.44 13.30
C LYS A 200 -9.11 -15.77 12.87
N LYS A 201 -9.11 -14.44 12.77
CA LYS A 201 -10.22 -13.52 12.45
C LYS A 201 -9.65 -12.33 11.68
N ALA A 202 -10.49 -11.61 10.95
CA ALA A 202 -10.13 -10.39 10.22
C ALA A 202 -9.88 -9.17 11.15
N ILE A 203 -9.11 -9.34 12.23
CA ILE A 203 -8.77 -8.26 13.18
C ILE A 203 -7.62 -7.40 12.64
N GLY A 204 -6.70 -7.99 11.88
CA GLY A 204 -5.59 -7.29 11.24
C GLY A 204 -6.02 -6.22 10.25
N THR A 205 -7.18 -6.37 9.59
CA THR A 205 -7.73 -5.32 8.72
C THR A 205 -8.18 -4.10 9.53
N VAL A 206 -8.77 -4.34 10.71
CA VAL A 206 -9.13 -3.28 11.67
C VAL A 206 -7.88 -2.59 12.21
N VAL A 207 -6.82 -3.34 12.52
CA VAL A 207 -5.54 -2.76 12.94
C VAL A 207 -4.92 -1.93 11.81
N GLY A 208 -4.97 -2.41 10.56
CA GLY A 208 -4.54 -1.64 9.40
C GLY A 208 -5.33 -0.34 9.25
N ALA A 209 -6.66 -0.38 9.39
CA ALA A 209 -7.50 0.81 9.34
C ALA A 209 -7.19 1.79 10.49
N ALA A 210 -6.93 1.28 11.70
CA ALA A 210 -6.51 2.10 12.82
C ALA A 210 -5.18 2.81 12.57
N LEU A 211 -4.22 2.16 11.89
CA LEU A 211 -2.96 2.81 11.49
C LEU A 211 -3.18 3.90 10.43
N VAL A 212 -4.11 3.72 9.50
CA VAL A 212 -4.49 4.77 8.53
C VAL A 212 -5.09 5.98 9.22
N LEU A 213 -6.03 5.76 10.15
CA LEU A 213 -6.63 6.84 10.93
C LEU A 213 -5.61 7.51 11.85
N LEU A 214 -4.66 6.74 12.40
CA LEU A 214 -3.57 7.28 13.22
C LEU A 214 -2.72 8.28 12.42
N ASP A 215 -2.51 8.06 11.12
CA ASP A 215 -1.76 9.00 10.28
C ASP A 215 -2.42 10.38 10.22
N ILE A 216 -3.75 10.43 10.09
CA ILE A 216 -4.54 11.67 10.09
C ILE A 216 -4.41 12.37 11.45
N CYS A 217 -4.50 11.61 12.54
CA CYS A 217 -4.34 12.16 13.89
C CYS A 217 -2.94 12.76 14.09
N ILE A 218 -1.91 12.09 13.56
CA ILE A 218 -0.51 12.54 13.61
C ILE A 218 -0.32 13.85 12.86
N GLU A 219 -0.96 14.02 11.70
CA GLU A 219 -0.84 15.25 10.94
C GLU A 219 -1.56 16.44 11.58
N ASN A 220 -2.73 16.24 12.16
CA ASN A 220 -3.55 17.34 12.66
C ASN A 220 -3.13 17.85 14.06
N ASP A 221 -3.01 16.97 15.06
CA ASP A 221 -3.02 17.39 16.47
C ASP A 221 -1.92 16.76 17.34
N TRP A 222 -1.16 15.81 16.82
CA TRP A 222 -0.24 14.99 17.63
C TRP A 222 1.19 15.51 17.68
N VAL A 223 1.97 14.94 18.61
CA VAL A 223 3.33 15.40 18.91
C VAL A 223 4.31 15.01 17.80
N GLU A 224 5.20 15.93 17.43
CA GLU A 224 6.11 15.85 16.26
C GLU A 224 7.05 14.63 16.22
N TRP A 225 7.30 13.94 17.35
CA TRP A 225 8.09 12.70 17.35
C TRP A 225 7.31 11.49 16.80
N ALA A 226 5.98 11.55 16.77
CA ALA A 226 5.11 10.45 16.35
C ALA A 226 5.26 10.11 14.85
N TYR A 227 5.74 11.05 14.04
CA TYR A 227 6.08 10.81 12.62
C TYR A 227 7.11 9.69 12.41
N LYS A 228 7.91 9.34 13.44
CA LYS A 228 8.85 8.21 13.38
C LYS A 228 8.17 6.85 13.38
N PHE A 229 6.95 6.77 13.91
CA PHE A 229 6.26 5.50 14.16
C PHE A 229 5.14 5.23 13.16
N SER A 230 4.66 6.24 12.43
CA SER A 230 3.65 6.02 11.38
C SER A 230 4.31 5.57 10.08
N PRO A 231 4.08 4.32 9.62
CA PRO A 231 4.60 3.83 8.35
C PRO A 231 4.02 4.62 7.16
N ILE A 232 2.81 5.18 7.30
CA ILE A 232 2.12 5.94 6.25
C ILE A 232 2.76 7.32 6.10
N SER A 233 3.03 8.02 7.19
CA SER A 233 3.80 9.27 7.19
C SER A 233 5.20 9.08 6.59
N LEU A 234 5.88 7.98 6.92
CA LEU A 234 7.19 7.64 6.37
C LEU A 234 7.15 7.31 4.86
N ALA A 235 5.98 7.04 4.27
CA ALA A 235 5.86 6.86 2.83
C ALA A 235 5.89 8.20 2.06
N ARG A 236 5.51 9.31 2.70
CA ARG A 236 5.50 10.65 2.11
C ARG A 236 6.91 11.22 1.98
N ILE A 237 7.27 11.72 0.81
CA ILE A 237 8.58 12.32 0.57
C ILE A 237 8.72 13.71 1.24
N SER A 238 7.60 14.40 1.47
CA SER A 238 7.56 15.69 2.18
C SER A 238 8.09 15.61 3.61
N THR A 239 7.95 14.47 4.29
CA THR A 239 8.46 14.28 5.65
C THR A 239 9.99 14.33 5.70
N TYR A 240 10.67 13.83 4.66
CA TYR A 240 12.15 13.80 4.60
C TYR A 240 12.81 15.11 4.16
N SER A 241 12.03 16.08 3.69
CA SER A 241 12.54 17.37 3.21
C SER A 241 11.98 18.57 3.97
N GLY A 242 10.97 18.35 4.82
CA GLY A 242 10.30 19.39 5.60
C GLY A 242 10.72 19.45 7.06
N PHE A 243 9.80 19.91 7.89
CA PHE A 243 10.02 20.17 9.32
C PHE A 243 10.48 18.94 10.13
N ALA A 244 10.14 17.72 9.68
CA ALA A 244 10.53 16.48 10.36
C ALA A 244 12.03 16.13 10.23
N LEU A 245 12.79 16.83 9.38
CA LEU A 245 14.25 16.71 9.34
C LEU A 245 14.90 17.10 10.69
N LYS A 246 14.26 18.01 11.45
CA LYS A 246 14.68 18.41 12.81
C LYS A 246 14.73 17.24 13.79
N PHE A 247 14.01 16.14 13.52
CA PHE A 247 13.95 14.96 14.38
C PHE A 247 14.84 13.80 13.90
N HIS A 248 15.77 14.04 12.97
CA HIS A 248 16.65 13.04 12.35
C HIS A 248 15.91 11.98 11.50
N VAL A 249 14.73 12.31 10.96
CA VAL A 249 14.03 11.45 10.01
C VAL A 249 14.61 11.68 8.62
N ASN A 250 15.70 10.99 8.31
CA ASN A 250 16.34 11.02 7.00
C ASN A 250 15.77 9.94 6.09
N LEU A 251 15.96 10.08 4.77
CA LEU A 251 15.58 9.06 3.79
C LEU A 251 16.18 7.67 4.13
N SER A 252 17.40 7.64 4.68
CA SER A 252 18.05 6.41 5.16
C SER A 252 17.31 5.74 6.33
N TYR A 253 16.71 6.54 7.22
CA TYR A 253 15.89 6.01 8.31
C TYR A 253 14.61 5.36 7.77
N GLY A 254 13.92 6.03 6.85
CA GLY A 254 12.71 5.49 6.22
C GLY A 254 12.96 4.16 5.50
N THR A 255 13.99 4.11 4.66
CA THR A 255 14.32 2.89 3.90
C THR A 255 14.75 1.75 4.81
N THR A 256 15.56 2.01 5.84
CA THR A 256 15.95 0.98 6.82
C THR A 256 14.77 0.49 7.64
N PHE A 257 13.84 1.37 8.03
CA PHE A 257 12.61 1.00 8.72
C PHE A 257 11.75 0.05 7.87
N PHE A 258 11.52 0.38 6.59
CA PHE A 258 10.73 -0.49 5.72
C PHE A 258 11.43 -1.83 5.43
N ILE A 259 12.74 -1.83 5.13
CA ILE A 259 13.47 -3.06 4.85
C ILE A 259 13.49 -3.97 6.08
N ALA A 260 13.85 -3.43 7.26
CA ALA A 260 13.85 -4.19 8.50
C ALA A 260 12.45 -4.70 8.85
N GLY A 261 11.43 -3.86 8.70
CA GLY A 261 10.03 -4.21 8.94
C GLY A 261 9.52 -5.32 8.03
N ILE A 262 9.79 -5.25 6.73
CA ILE A 262 9.39 -6.30 5.76
C ILE A 262 10.09 -7.62 6.08
N VAL A 263 11.39 -7.59 6.40
CA VAL A 263 12.14 -8.81 6.75
C VAL A 263 11.58 -9.43 8.03
N ILE A 264 11.41 -8.64 9.11
CA ILE A 264 10.89 -9.11 10.39
C ILE A 264 9.47 -9.67 10.23
N LEU A 265 8.57 -8.93 9.57
CA LEU A 265 7.19 -9.37 9.35
C LEU A 265 7.12 -10.63 8.48
N SER A 266 8.01 -10.78 7.48
CA SER A 266 8.07 -11.99 6.67
C SER A 266 8.47 -13.22 7.49
N ILE A 267 9.46 -13.10 8.38
CA ILE A 267 9.90 -14.16 9.28
C ILE A 267 8.78 -14.51 10.25
N LEU A 268 8.12 -13.49 10.83
CA LEU A 268 7.00 -13.67 11.75
C LEU A 268 5.80 -14.37 11.07
N CYS A 269 5.48 -14.01 9.82
CA CYS A 269 4.44 -14.69 9.04
C CYS A 269 4.77 -16.16 8.79
N ILE A 270 6.05 -16.48 8.54
CA ILE A 270 6.50 -17.86 8.38
C ILE A 270 6.38 -18.61 9.72
N ALA A 271 6.85 -18.03 10.81
CA ALA A 271 6.79 -18.62 12.15
C ALA A 271 5.34 -18.88 12.61
N ALA A 272 4.44 -17.91 12.46
CA ALA A 272 3.03 -18.06 12.79
C ALA A 272 2.37 -19.23 12.04
N ASN A 273 2.73 -19.42 10.77
CA ASN A 273 2.21 -20.53 9.97
C ASN A 273 2.67 -21.91 10.46
N TYR A 274 3.82 -22.00 11.13
CA TYR A 274 4.27 -23.23 11.77
C TYR A 274 3.48 -23.53 13.03
N THR A 275 3.23 -22.53 13.88
CA THR A 275 2.45 -22.68 15.12
C THR A 275 1.03 -23.16 14.84
N ASP A 276 0.32 -22.56 13.87
CA ASP A 276 -1.04 -22.99 13.51
C ASP A 276 -1.11 -24.44 13.04
N SER A 277 -0.05 -24.92 12.37
CA SER A 277 -0.01 -26.29 11.87
C SER A 277 0.16 -27.33 13.00
N ILE A 278 0.81 -26.96 14.10
CA ILE A 278 0.97 -27.81 15.29
C ILE A 278 -0.40 -27.96 15.96
N ASP A 279 -1.10 -26.84 16.17
CA ASP A 279 -2.48 -26.79 16.70
C ASP A 279 -3.44 -27.70 15.92
N LEU A 280 -3.41 -27.62 14.58
CA LEU A 280 -4.27 -28.46 13.72
C LEU A 280 -3.95 -29.95 13.84
N THR A 281 -2.67 -30.29 13.99
CA THR A 281 -2.23 -31.68 14.14
C THR A 281 -2.66 -32.24 15.50
N GLU A 282 -2.57 -31.46 16.56
CA GLU A 282 -3.05 -31.84 17.89
C GLU A 282 -4.58 -32.00 17.93
N ARG A 283 -5.34 -31.07 17.34
CA ARG A 283 -6.80 -31.18 17.23
C ARG A 283 -7.22 -32.42 16.44
N ALA A 284 -6.52 -32.75 15.35
CA ALA A 284 -6.78 -33.95 14.58
C ALA A 284 -6.51 -35.23 15.37
N LYS A 285 -5.45 -35.26 16.21
CA LYS A 285 -5.19 -36.38 17.13
C LYS A 285 -6.31 -36.53 18.16
N ILE A 286 -6.70 -35.45 18.84
CA ILE A 286 -7.78 -35.46 19.85
C ILE A 286 -9.10 -35.94 19.24
N CYS A 287 -9.42 -35.50 18.02
CA CYS A 287 -10.64 -35.89 17.32
C CYS A 287 -10.64 -37.38 16.92
N ARG A 288 -9.48 -37.92 16.47
CA ARG A 288 -9.33 -39.37 16.23
C ARG A 288 -9.47 -40.18 17.52
N THR A 289 -8.89 -39.72 18.63
CA THR A 289 -9.01 -40.38 19.93
C THR A 289 -10.47 -40.41 20.41
N LYS A 290 -11.19 -39.27 20.35
CA LYS A 290 -12.63 -39.24 20.68
C LYS A 290 -13.49 -40.15 19.79
N ARG A 291 -13.12 -40.31 18.52
CA ARG A 291 -13.84 -41.19 17.59
C ARG A 291 -13.61 -42.67 17.90
N MET A 292 -12.44 -43.05 18.43
CA MET A 292 -12.18 -44.41 18.90
C MET A 292 -12.94 -44.73 20.20
N PHE A 293 -13.06 -43.77 21.13
CA PHE A 293 -13.79 -43.98 22.39
C PHE A 293 -15.33 -43.99 22.27
N ASN A 294 -15.90 -43.48 21.17
CA ASN A 294 -17.36 -43.51 20.93
C ASN A 294 -17.82 -44.72 20.08
N LEU A 295 -16.91 -45.66 19.79
CA LEU A 295 -17.19 -46.90 19.04
C LEU A 295 -17.20 -48.16 19.94
N GLU A 296 -17.08 -47.99 21.26
CA GLU A 296 -17.33 -49.01 22.30
C GLU A 296 -18.69 -48.75 22.97
#